data_AF-A0A7V9KWB9-F1
#
_entry.id   AF-A0A7V9KWB9-F1
#
_cell.length_a   1.000
_cell.length_b   1.000
_cell.length_c   1.000
_cell.angle_alpha   90.00
_cell.angle_beta   90.00
_cell.angle_gamma   90.00
#
_symmetry.space_group_name_H-M   'P 1'
#
loop_
_entity.id
_entity.type
_entity.pdbx_description
1 polymer ?
#
loop_
_entity_poly.entity_id
_entity_poly.type
_entity_poly.pdbx_seq_one_letter_code
_entity_poly.pdbx_strand_id
1 'polypeptide(L)'
;ELADAMTSTERGVDFINIDGGEGGTGASPLIFADAVSLPFRLGFSRVYSVFAERGLHEQVVFIGAGKLGLPDNAIVAFGLGADMVNVGREAMLAVGCIQAQKCHTDECPTGVATQNAWLAHGLDPTLKSVRAANYVKTLRRDLLKVSEACGVEHPALIGPDSIEILDTLSEGKLLNDVYGYQPGWGLPGSKDQQRLATLMRAHDEPEVETEGTPEVAEQGERGDLLEGGEGPALG
;
A
#
# COMPACT_ATOMS: atom_id res chain seq x y z
N GLU A 1 -25.26 -4.89 12.96
CA GLU A 1 -25.29 -3.71 13.85
C GLU A 1 -24.86 -2.43 13.14
N LEU A 2 -23.56 -2.21 12.84
CA LEU A 2 -23.12 -0.96 12.19
C LEU A 2 -23.84 -0.72 10.85
N ALA A 3 -23.84 -1.70 9.96
CA ALA A 3 -24.51 -1.57 8.67
C ALA A 3 -26.03 -1.32 8.80
N ASP A 4 -26.69 -1.90 9.81
CA ASP A 4 -28.12 -1.67 10.06
C ASP A 4 -28.37 -0.23 10.55
N ALA A 5 -27.49 0.29 11.41
CA ALA A 5 -27.56 1.68 11.86
C ALA A 5 -27.37 2.66 10.69
N MET A 6 -26.49 2.33 9.74
CA MET A 6 -26.24 3.15 8.55
C MET A 6 -27.44 3.23 7.61
N THR A 7 -28.27 2.19 7.52
CA THR A 7 -29.51 2.23 6.72
C THR A 7 -30.49 3.30 7.21
N SER A 8 -30.52 3.60 8.51
CA SER A 8 -31.39 4.65 9.07
C SER A 8 -30.90 6.08 8.79
N THR A 9 -29.67 6.25 8.28
CA THR A 9 -28.98 7.53 8.08
C THR A 9 -28.71 8.37 9.33
N GLU A 10 -28.98 7.84 10.53
CA GLU A 10 -28.70 8.53 11.79
C GLU A 10 -27.22 8.49 12.18
N ARG A 11 -26.46 7.50 11.69
CA ARG A 11 -25.04 7.30 11.99
C ARG A 11 -24.34 6.59 10.83
N GLY A 12 -23.20 7.11 10.39
CA GLY A 12 -22.41 6.56 9.28
C GLY A 12 -20.90 6.62 9.53
N VAL A 13 -20.16 5.86 8.73
CA VAL A 13 -18.69 5.95 8.62
C VAL A 13 -18.32 6.17 7.17
N ASP A 14 -17.28 6.96 6.93
CA ASP A 14 -16.78 7.23 5.57
C ASP A 14 -15.92 6.07 5.04
N PHE A 15 -15.29 5.30 5.94
CA PHE A 15 -14.43 4.18 5.57
C PHE A 15 -14.41 3.08 6.63
N ILE A 16 -14.03 1.87 6.19
CA ILE A 16 -13.80 0.72 7.05
C ILE A 16 -12.47 0.10 6.65
N ASN A 17 -11.54 0.01 7.62
CA ASN A 17 -10.30 -0.74 7.45
C ASN A 17 -10.44 -2.16 8.01
N ILE A 18 -10.10 -3.15 7.20
CA ILE A 18 -10.19 -4.57 7.52
C ILE A 18 -8.78 -5.16 7.46
N ASP A 19 -8.24 -5.49 8.64
CA ASP A 19 -6.94 -6.12 8.78
C ASP A 19 -7.10 -7.64 8.85
N GLY A 20 -6.48 -8.34 7.91
CA GLY A 20 -6.36 -9.79 7.95
C GLY A 20 -5.35 -10.27 8.98
N GLY A 21 -5.52 -11.52 9.41
CA GLY A 21 -4.62 -12.22 10.33
C GLY A 21 -3.16 -12.28 9.90
N GLU A 22 -2.88 -12.02 8.63
CA GLU A 22 -1.54 -12.01 8.05
C GLU A 22 -0.71 -10.78 8.47
N GLY A 23 -1.31 -9.84 9.20
CA GLY A 23 -0.68 -8.63 9.75
C GLY A 23 0.63 -8.88 10.51
N GLY A 24 1.48 -7.86 10.56
CA GLY A 24 2.68 -7.87 11.39
C GLY A 24 2.42 -7.26 12.77
N THR A 25 3.17 -7.68 13.78
CA THR A 25 3.19 -7.03 15.09
C THR A 25 4.61 -6.93 15.62
N GLY A 26 4.91 -5.84 16.33
CA GLY A 26 6.19 -5.68 17.03
C GLY A 26 6.26 -6.55 18.29
N ALA A 27 5.13 -6.75 18.96
CA ALA A 27 5.01 -7.53 20.18
C ALA A 27 3.59 -8.10 20.30
N SER A 28 3.46 -9.41 20.43
CA SER A 28 2.19 -10.09 20.69
C SER A 28 2.47 -11.47 21.28
N PRO A 29 1.63 -12.00 22.19
CA PRO A 29 1.73 -13.40 22.56
C PRO A 29 1.48 -14.29 21.32
N LEU A 30 2.26 -15.35 21.18
CA LEU A 30 2.24 -16.22 19.99
C LEU A 30 0.84 -16.74 19.65
N ILE A 31 0.05 -17.11 20.66
CA ILE A 31 -1.31 -17.61 20.44
C ILE A 31 -2.21 -16.60 19.72
N PHE A 32 -2.06 -15.30 20.02
CA PHE A 32 -2.83 -14.26 19.35
C PHE A 32 -2.32 -14.00 17.93
N ALA A 33 -1.00 -13.96 17.76
CA ALA A 33 -0.38 -13.77 16.46
C ALA A 33 -0.69 -14.89 15.47
N ASP A 34 -0.76 -16.14 15.95
CA ASP A 34 -0.89 -17.31 15.07
C ASP A 34 -2.34 -17.76 14.86
N ALA A 35 -3.23 -17.59 15.85
CA ALA A 35 -4.53 -18.27 15.86
C ALA A 35 -5.76 -17.38 16.04
N VAL A 36 -5.61 -16.11 16.44
CA VAL A 36 -6.75 -15.24 16.80
C VAL A 36 -7.04 -14.23 15.68
N SER A 37 -7.43 -14.72 14.51
CA SER A 37 -7.82 -13.89 13.37
C SER A 37 -8.47 -14.70 12.25
N LEU A 38 -9.15 -14.02 11.33
CA LEU A 38 -9.51 -14.59 10.03
C LEU A 38 -8.47 -14.20 8.98
N PRO A 39 -8.20 -15.05 7.99
CA PRO A 39 -7.46 -14.65 6.80
C PRO A 39 -8.14 -13.46 6.12
N PHE A 40 -7.36 -12.52 5.57
CA PHE A 40 -7.86 -11.27 4.97
C PHE A 40 -9.04 -11.51 4.04
N ARG A 41 -8.88 -12.42 3.06
CA ARG A 41 -9.88 -12.64 2.00
C ARG A 41 -11.24 -13.07 2.57
N LEU A 42 -11.24 -13.90 3.61
CA LEU A 42 -12.46 -14.37 4.27
C LEU A 42 -13.06 -13.29 5.19
N GLY A 43 -12.22 -12.56 5.93
CA GLY A 43 -12.68 -11.48 6.79
C GLY A 43 -13.28 -10.32 5.98
N PHE A 44 -12.58 -9.90 4.93
CA PHE A 44 -12.99 -8.84 4.01
C PHE A 44 -14.31 -9.16 3.34
N SER A 45 -14.41 -10.31 2.67
CA SER A 45 -15.64 -10.72 1.95
C SER A 45 -16.86 -10.73 2.87
N ARG A 46 -16.74 -11.29 4.08
CA ARG A 46 -17.84 -11.32 5.05
C ARG A 46 -18.34 -9.92 5.43
N VAL A 47 -17.42 -8.99 5.68
CA VAL A 47 -17.80 -7.61 6.02
C VAL A 47 -18.38 -6.92 4.80
N TYR A 48 -17.72 -7.01 3.64
CA TYR A 48 -18.18 -6.41 2.39
C TYR A 48 -19.61 -6.85 2.05
N SER A 49 -19.91 -8.15 2.09
CA SER A 49 -21.24 -8.69 1.80
C SER A 49 -22.32 -8.10 2.71
N VAL A 50 -22.05 -7.93 4.01
CA VAL A 50 -23.02 -7.33 4.95
C VAL A 50 -23.43 -5.91 4.54
N PHE A 51 -22.47 -5.11 4.04
CA PHE A 51 -22.75 -3.76 3.52
C PHE A 51 -23.38 -3.80 2.13
N ALA A 52 -22.94 -4.73 1.29
CA ALA A 52 -23.43 -4.86 -0.07
C ALA A 52 -24.90 -5.30 -0.12
N GLU A 53 -25.31 -6.23 0.75
CA GLU A 53 -26.71 -6.66 0.95
C GLU A 53 -27.65 -5.51 1.33
N ARG A 54 -27.13 -4.46 1.95
CA ARG A 54 -27.88 -3.27 2.37
C ARG A 54 -27.76 -2.10 1.39
N GLY A 55 -27.06 -2.29 0.26
CA GLY A 55 -26.80 -1.22 -0.70
C GLY A 55 -25.89 -0.11 -0.16
N LEU A 56 -25.08 -0.41 0.86
CA LEU A 56 -24.20 0.57 1.53
C LEU A 56 -22.76 0.51 1.03
N HIS A 57 -22.38 -0.52 0.27
CA HIS A 57 -21.02 -0.74 -0.22
C HIS A 57 -20.48 0.40 -1.10
N GLU A 58 -21.35 1.13 -1.81
CA GLU A 58 -20.96 2.33 -2.58
C GLU A 58 -20.82 3.61 -1.74
N GLN A 59 -21.23 3.57 -0.47
CA GLN A 59 -21.21 4.74 0.43
C GLN A 59 -20.03 4.73 1.41
N VAL A 60 -19.22 3.68 1.40
CA VAL A 60 -18.13 3.44 2.35
C VAL A 60 -16.88 3.05 1.57
N VAL A 61 -15.75 3.68 1.89
CA VAL A 61 -14.45 3.26 1.36
C VAL A 61 -13.96 2.03 2.13
N PHE A 62 -13.73 0.93 1.43
CA PHE A 62 -13.15 -0.28 2.01
C PHE A 62 -11.64 -0.30 1.85
N ILE A 63 -10.95 -0.37 2.99
CA ILE A 63 -9.49 -0.43 3.05
C ILE A 63 -9.09 -1.81 3.54
N GLY A 64 -8.18 -2.48 2.84
CA GLY A 64 -7.63 -3.76 3.26
C GLY A 64 -6.21 -3.67 3.80
N ALA A 65 -5.86 -4.49 4.78
CA ALA A 65 -4.47 -4.78 5.13
C ALA A 65 -4.28 -6.25 5.49
N GLY A 66 -3.03 -6.73 5.47
CA GLY A 66 -2.71 -8.14 5.72
C GLY A 66 -1.87 -8.75 4.60
N LYS A 67 -0.61 -8.28 4.47
CA LYS A 67 0.31 -8.64 3.37
C LYS A 67 -0.15 -8.23 1.97
N LEU A 68 -0.95 -7.17 1.88
CA LEU A 68 -1.43 -6.60 0.62
C LEU A 68 -0.39 -5.68 -0.04
N GLY A 69 0.82 -5.56 0.52
CA GLY A 69 1.92 -4.85 -0.13
C GLY A 69 2.62 -5.63 -1.23
N LEU A 70 2.16 -6.85 -1.52
CA LEU A 70 2.57 -7.71 -2.63
C LEU A 70 1.51 -7.65 -3.74
N PRO A 71 1.89 -7.50 -5.02
CA PRO A 71 0.92 -7.31 -6.11
C PRO A 71 -0.13 -8.41 -6.22
N ASP A 72 0.25 -9.67 -6.06
CA ASP A 72 -0.65 -10.82 -6.15
C ASP A 72 -1.78 -10.77 -5.10
N ASN A 73 -1.45 -10.45 -3.85
CA ASN A 73 -2.43 -10.30 -2.78
C ASN A 73 -3.28 -9.05 -2.95
N ALA A 74 -2.67 -7.93 -3.36
CA ALA A 74 -3.40 -6.69 -3.62
C ALA A 74 -4.43 -6.85 -4.74
N ILE A 75 -4.09 -7.51 -5.85
CA ILE A 75 -5.03 -7.73 -6.96
C ILE A 75 -6.26 -8.52 -6.49
N VAL A 76 -6.07 -9.57 -5.68
CA VAL A 76 -7.21 -10.30 -5.10
C VAL A 76 -8.01 -9.39 -4.15
N ALA A 77 -7.36 -8.53 -3.37
CA ALA A 77 -8.07 -7.59 -2.51
C ALA A 77 -8.92 -6.59 -3.29
N PHE A 78 -8.37 -6.01 -4.37
CA PHE A 78 -9.14 -5.15 -5.27
C PHE A 78 -10.29 -5.91 -5.94
N GLY A 79 -10.04 -7.15 -6.39
CA GLY A 79 -11.09 -8.03 -6.93
C GLY A 79 -12.21 -8.37 -5.94
N LEU A 80 -11.93 -8.38 -4.64
CA LEU A 80 -12.96 -8.53 -3.60
C LEU A 80 -13.74 -7.23 -3.32
N GLY A 81 -13.34 -6.09 -3.91
CA GLY A 81 -13.96 -4.79 -3.71
C GLY A 81 -13.25 -3.88 -2.71
N ALA A 82 -11.96 -4.07 -2.43
CA ALA A 82 -11.19 -3.09 -1.69
C ALA A 82 -10.91 -1.86 -2.55
N ASP A 83 -11.17 -0.66 -2.03
CA ASP A 83 -10.86 0.61 -2.70
C ASP A 83 -9.40 1.02 -2.49
N MET A 84 -8.82 0.62 -1.34
CA MET A 84 -7.45 0.93 -0.95
C MET A 84 -6.79 -0.24 -0.24
N VAL A 85 -5.46 -0.30 -0.32
CA VAL A 85 -4.65 -1.26 0.43
C VAL A 85 -3.62 -0.54 1.30
N ASN A 86 -3.51 -0.98 2.56
CA ASN A 86 -2.51 -0.54 3.50
C ASN A 86 -1.27 -1.44 3.42
N VAL A 87 -0.09 -0.82 3.45
CA VAL A 87 1.20 -1.50 3.39
C VAL A 87 2.03 -1.15 4.61
N GLY A 88 2.53 -2.18 5.31
CA GLY A 88 3.26 -2.01 6.56
C GLY A 88 4.51 -2.85 6.57
N ARG A 89 4.37 -4.18 6.58
CA ARG A 89 5.50 -5.12 6.57
C ARG A 89 6.42 -4.89 5.38
N GLU A 90 5.85 -4.76 4.19
CA GLU A 90 6.58 -4.58 2.93
C GLU A 90 7.31 -3.23 2.91
N ALA A 91 6.66 -2.17 3.41
CA ALA A 91 7.30 -0.88 3.61
C ALA A 91 8.46 -0.97 4.63
N MET A 92 8.30 -1.72 5.73
CA MET A 92 9.38 -1.99 6.68
C MET A 92 10.55 -2.73 6.03
N LEU A 93 10.28 -3.73 5.19
CA LEU A 93 11.33 -4.43 4.41
C LEU A 93 12.06 -3.45 3.48
N ALA A 94 11.32 -2.57 2.80
CA ALA A 94 11.88 -1.55 1.91
C ALA A 94 12.83 -0.60 2.65
N VAL A 95 12.53 -0.21 3.89
CA VAL A 95 13.43 0.65 4.68
C VAL A 95 14.58 -0.12 5.36
N GLY A 96 14.53 -1.46 5.43
CA GLY A 96 15.66 -2.28 5.90
C GLY A 96 15.35 -3.30 6.98
N CYS A 97 14.08 -3.62 7.23
CA CYS A 97 13.74 -4.78 8.04
C CYS A 97 14.27 -6.05 7.35
N ILE A 98 14.93 -6.91 8.12
CA ILE A 98 15.45 -8.21 7.67
C ILE A 98 14.68 -9.38 8.30
N GLN A 99 13.52 -9.11 8.87
CA GLN A 99 12.71 -10.07 9.63
C GLN A 99 13.48 -10.80 10.75
N ALA A 100 14.28 -10.06 11.52
CA ALA A 100 15.00 -10.61 12.66
C ALA A 100 14.08 -11.11 13.80
N GLN A 101 12.80 -10.72 13.79
CA GLN A 101 11.78 -11.07 14.79
C GLN A 101 12.14 -10.67 16.25
N LYS A 102 13.01 -9.67 16.41
CA LYS A 102 13.43 -9.09 17.70
C LYS A 102 12.76 -7.75 18.01
N CYS A 103 11.64 -7.44 17.35
CA CYS A 103 11.01 -6.12 17.43
C CYS A 103 10.57 -5.75 18.87
N HIS A 104 10.23 -6.75 19.69
CA HIS A 104 9.79 -6.57 21.08
C HIS A 104 10.94 -6.42 22.09
N THR A 105 12.20 -6.68 21.69
CA THR A 105 13.34 -6.69 22.61
C THR A 105 14.09 -5.37 22.65
N ASP A 106 13.71 -4.40 21.81
CA ASP A 106 14.45 -3.15 21.58
C ASP A 106 15.83 -3.33 20.90
N GLU A 107 16.17 -4.55 20.45
CA GLU A 107 17.49 -4.88 19.87
C GLU A 107 17.42 -5.13 18.34
N CYS A 108 16.60 -4.36 17.61
CA CYS A 108 16.51 -4.49 16.16
C CYS A 108 17.88 -4.21 15.50
N PRO A 109 18.48 -5.20 14.79
CA PRO A 109 19.84 -5.06 14.28
C PRO A 109 19.98 -4.05 13.13
N THR A 110 18.86 -3.62 12.55
CA THR A 110 18.83 -2.66 11.43
C THR A 110 18.22 -1.31 11.79
N GLY A 111 17.90 -1.09 13.08
CA GLY A 111 17.40 0.21 13.56
C GLY A 111 15.93 0.50 13.26
N VAL A 112 15.18 -0.44 12.65
CA VAL A 112 13.79 -0.20 12.24
C VAL A 112 12.81 -0.21 13.41
N ALA A 113 12.99 -1.11 14.37
CA ALA A 113 12.09 -1.29 15.52
C ALA A 113 12.87 -1.27 16.83
N THR A 114 13.37 -0.09 17.20
CA THR A 114 14.16 0.14 18.42
C THR A 114 14.07 1.61 18.83
N GLN A 115 14.21 1.88 20.13
CA GLN A 115 14.37 3.20 20.74
C GLN A 115 15.84 3.48 21.09
N ASN A 116 16.74 2.51 20.90
CA ASN A 116 18.17 2.70 21.12
C ASN A 116 18.77 3.60 20.02
N ALA A 117 19.25 4.78 20.40
CA ALA A 117 19.80 5.77 19.48
C ALA A 117 20.97 5.26 18.62
N TRP A 118 21.80 4.36 19.16
CA TRP A 118 22.90 3.75 18.41
C TRP A 118 22.39 2.83 17.30
N LEU A 119 21.39 1.99 17.60
CA LEU A 119 20.80 1.09 16.62
C LEU A 119 19.95 1.85 15.58
N ALA A 120 19.18 2.84 16.03
CA ALA A 120 18.34 3.68 15.18
C ALA A 120 19.14 4.45 14.10
N HIS A 121 20.44 4.67 14.32
CA HIS A 121 21.33 5.25 13.30
C HIS A 121 21.37 4.44 11.98
N GLY A 122 21.03 3.14 12.03
CA GLY A 122 20.88 2.31 10.83
C GLY A 122 19.72 2.73 9.90
N LEU A 123 18.77 3.51 10.40
CA LEU A 123 17.61 4.04 9.67
C LEU A 123 17.89 5.45 9.12
N ASP A 124 18.88 5.58 8.23
CA ASP A 124 19.21 6.84 7.55
C ASP A 124 18.09 7.27 6.57
N PRO A 125 17.34 8.36 6.85
CA PRO A 125 16.24 8.82 5.99
C PRO A 125 16.68 9.16 4.56
N THR A 126 17.92 9.63 4.36
CA THR A 126 18.45 10.02 3.05
C THR A 126 18.48 8.81 2.11
N LEU A 127 18.87 7.65 2.63
CA LEU A 127 18.95 6.41 1.86
C LEU A 127 17.63 5.62 1.89
N LYS A 128 16.97 5.53 3.05
CA LYS A 128 15.80 4.66 3.21
C LYS A 128 14.54 5.23 2.56
N SER A 129 14.39 6.56 2.51
CA SER A 129 13.27 7.21 1.81
C SER A 129 13.25 6.85 0.32
N VAL A 130 14.42 6.85 -0.34
CA VAL A 130 14.56 6.46 -1.75
C VAL A 130 14.13 5.00 -1.96
N ARG A 131 14.51 4.10 -1.04
CA ARG A 131 14.09 2.69 -1.10
C ARG A 131 12.58 2.53 -0.92
N ALA A 132 12.00 3.23 0.05
CA ALA A 132 10.54 3.22 0.26
C ALA A 132 9.78 3.78 -0.95
N ALA A 133 10.26 4.89 -1.53
CA ALA A 133 9.69 5.47 -2.75
C ALA A 133 9.77 4.49 -3.93
N ASN A 134 10.91 3.83 -4.13
CA ASN A 134 11.07 2.82 -5.18
C ASN A 134 10.14 1.62 -4.98
N TYR A 135 9.93 1.18 -3.73
CA TYR A 135 8.96 0.14 -3.41
C TYR A 135 7.54 0.56 -3.82
N VAL A 136 7.08 1.74 -3.39
CA VAL A 136 5.73 2.24 -3.72
C VAL A 136 5.54 2.41 -5.23
N LYS A 137 6.52 2.99 -5.92
CA LYS A 137 6.50 3.14 -7.38
C LYS A 137 6.41 1.78 -8.08
N THR A 138 7.17 0.79 -7.61
CA THR A 138 7.18 -0.56 -8.18
C THR A 138 5.86 -1.28 -7.95
N LEU A 139 5.32 -1.23 -6.72
CA LEU A 139 4.01 -1.81 -6.40
C LEU A 139 2.92 -1.21 -7.30
N ARG A 140 2.86 0.13 -7.41
CA ARG A 140 1.90 0.81 -8.29
C ARG A 140 2.04 0.37 -9.74
N ARG A 141 3.27 0.35 -10.28
CA ARG A 141 3.54 -0.09 -11.64
C ARG A 141 3.04 -1.51 -11.89
N ASP A 142 3.31 -2.44 -10.97
CA ASP A 142 2.95 -3.85 -11.17
C ASP A 142 1.43 -4.06 -11.07
N LEU A 143 0.74 -3.34 -10.18
CA LEU A 143 -0.73 -3.35 -10.13
C LEU A 143 -1.37 -2.82 -11.42
N LEU A 144 -0.83 -1.73 -11.98
CA LEU A 144 -1.31 -1.19 -13.26
C LEU A 144 -1.10 -2.18 -14.41
N LYS A 145 0.07 -2.81 -14.48
CA LYS A 145 0.35 -3.84 -15.51
C LYS A 145 -0.63 -5.02 -15.47
N VAL A 146 -1.01 -5.47 -14.27
CA VAL A 146 -2.01 -6.54 -14.14
C VAL A 146 -3.39 -6.02 -14.56
N SER A 147 -3.73 -4.79 -14.20
CA SER A 147 -4.99 -4.14 -14.61
C SER A 147 -5.10 -4.06 -16.14
N GLU A 148 -4.04 -3.62 -16.82
CA GLU A 148 -3.93 -3.59 -18.28
C GLU A 148 -4.12 -4.99 -18.90
N ALA A 149 -3.51 -6.02 -18.29
CA ALA A 149 -3.68 -7.40 -18.74
C ALA A 149 -5.11 -7.93 -18.56
N CYS A 150 -5.83 -7.45 -17.55
CA CYS A 150 -7.26 -7.67 -17.36
C CYS A 150 -8.15 -6.79 -18.24
N GLY A 151 -7.57 -5.84 -19.00
CA GLY A 151 -8.30 -4.95 -19.89
C GLY A 151 -8.97 -3.76 -19.20
N VAL A 152 -8.52 -3.38 -18.00
CA VAL A 152 -9.06 -2.25 -17.22
C VAL A 152 -7.98 -1.25 -16.82
N GLU A 153 -8.35 0.01 -16.64
CA GLU A 153 -7.40 1.10 -16.43
C GLU A 153 -6.85 1.20 -15.00
N HIS A 154 -7.53 0.59 -14.03
CA HIS A 154 -7.18 0.70 -12.61
C HIS A 154 -7.45 -0.61 -11.87
N PRO A 155 -6.65 -1.00 -10.87
CA PRO A 155 -6.83 -2.27 -10.17
C PRO A 155 -8.20 -2.40 -9.47
N ALA A 156 -8.77 -1.30 -8.97
CA ALA A 156 -10.12 -1.27 -8.41
C ALA A 156 -11.25 -1.59 -9.43
N LEU A 157 -10.93 -1.67 -10.72
CA LEU A 157 -11.88 -2.08 -11.77
C LEU A 157 -11.73 -3.57 -12.14
N ILE A 158 -10.79 -4.29 -11.52
CA ILE A 158 -10.69 -5.74 -11.64
C ILE A 158 -11.84 -6.34 -10.85
N GLY A 159 -12.78 -6.97 -11.55
CA GLY A 159 -13.93 -7.62 -10.91
C GLY A 159 -13.58 -9.00 -10.32
N PRO A 160 -14.41 -9.51 -9.40
CA PRO A 160 -14.24 -10.87 -8.86
C PRO A 160 -14.47 -11.99 -9.89
N ASP A 161 -15.03 -11.66 -11.06
CA ASP A 161 -15.16 -12.57 -12.21
C ASP A 161 -13.88 -12.64 -13.07
N SER A 162 -12.90 -11.79 -12.81
CA SER A 162 -11.62 -11.74 -13.52
C SER A 162 -10.51 -12.57 -12.86
N ILE A 163 -10.80 -13.18 -11.70
CA ILE A 163 -9.82 -13.90 -10.87
C ILE A 163 -10.34 -15.30 -10.58
N GLU A 164 -9.52 -16.31 -10.87
CA GLU A 164 -9.78 -17.70 -10.52
C GLU A 164 -8.87 -18.13 -9.36
N ILE A 165 -9.46 -18.78 -8.35
CA ILE A 165 -8.76 -19.43 -7.25
C ILE A 165 -8.66 -20.92 -7.56
N LEU A 166 -7.43 -21.41 -7.68
CA LEU A 166 -7.15 -22.84 -7.84
C LEU A 166 -7.33 -23.56 -6.50
N ASP A 167 -8.23 -24.53 -6.46
CA ASP A 167 -8.46 -25.42 -5.31
C ASP A 167 -7.51 -26.62 -5.37
N THR A 168 -7.25 -27.11 -6.59
CA THR A 168 -6.29 -28.18 -6.88
C THR A 168 -5.46 -27.88 -8.13
N LEU A 169 -4.60 -28.80 -8.57
CA LEU A 169 -3.76 -28.62 -9.77
C LEU A 169 -4.54 -28.56 -11.09
N SER A 170 -5.84 -28.88 -11.08
CA SER A 170 -6.65 -28.96 -12.30
C SER A 170 -8.02 -28.27 -12.19
N GLU A 171 -8.39 -27.78 -11.00
CA GLU A 171 -9.71 -27.20 -10.75
C GLU A 171 -9.57 -25.83 -10.11
N GLY A 172 -10.25 -24.85 -10.71
CA GLY A 172 -10.38 -23.51 -10.19
C GLY A 172 -11.84 -23.09 -10.08
N LYS A 173 -12.08 -22.09 -9.25
CA LYS A 173 -13.38 -21.40 -9.12
C LYS A 173 -13.15 -19.91 -9.18
N LEU A 174 -14.08 -19.19 -9.80
CA LEU A 174 -14.02 -17.74 -9.82
C LEU A 174 -14.13 -17.18 -8.40
N LEU A 175 -13.50 -16.02 -8.18
CA LEU A 175 -13.44 -15.40 -6.86
C LEU A 175 -14.83 -15.08 -6.32
N ASN A 176 -15.76 -14.67 -7.18
CA ASN A 176 -17.15 -14.45 -6.81
C ASN A 176 -17.84 -15.73 -6.30
N ASP A 177 -17.61 -16.87 -6.95
CA ASP A 177 -18.18 -18.17 -6.56
C ASP A 177 -17.61 -18.64 -5.21
N VAL A 178 -16.29 -18.45 -5.00
CA VAL A 178 -15.61 -18.84 -3.76
C VAL A 178 -16.19 -18.10 -2.55
N TYR A 179 -16.51 -16.82 -2.71
CA TYR A 179 -16.97 -15.97 -1.60
C TYR A 179 -18.47 -15.64 -1.64
N GLY A 180 -19.22 -16.19 -2.60
CA GLY A 180 -20.68 -16.02 -2.70
C GLY A 180 -21.12 -14.60 -3.09
N TYR A 181 -20.34 -13.91 -3.94
CA TYR A 181 -20.66 -12.55 -4.38
C TYR A 181 -21.81 -12.55 -5.39
N GLN A 182 -22.71 -11.57 -5.23
CA GLN A 182 -23.78 -11.34 -6.19
C GLN A 182 -23.28 -10.53 -7.40
N PRO A 183 -23.96 -10.60 -8.56
CA PRO A 183 -23.62 -9.78 -9.72
C PRO A 183 -23.56 -8.29 -9.38
N GLY A 184 -22.48 -7.62 -9.79
CA GLY A 184 -22.23 -6.20 -9.53
C GLY A 184 -21.47 -5.92 -8.23
N TRP A 185 -21.30 -6.89 -7.34
CA TRP A 185 -20.45 -6.72 -6.15
C TRP A 185 -18.96 -6.77 -6.52
N GLY A 186 -18.14 -6.12 -5.70
CA GLY A 186 -16.68 -6.07 -5.86
C GLY A 186 -16.18 -4.96 -6.79
N LEU A 187 -17.08 -4.19 -7.41
CA LEU A 187 -16.74 -3.04 -8.24
C LEU A 187 -17.25 -1.74 -7.59
N PRO A 188 -16.57 -0.60 -7.81
CA PRO A 188 -17.08 0.72 -7.46
C PRO A 188 -18.41 1.02 -8.17
N GLY A 189 -19.17 1.98 -7.66
CA GLY A 189 -20.39 2.45 -8.34
C GLY A 189 -20.09 2.98 -9.75
N SER A 190 -21.04 2.84 -10.68
CA SER A 190 -20.85 3.19 -12.11
C SER A 190 -20.30 4.60 -12.37
N LYS A 191 -20.67 5.58 -11.54
CA LYS A 191 -20.17 6.96 -11.61
C LYS A 191 -18.68 7.04 -11.25
N ASP A 192 -18.24 6.30 -10.25
CA ASP A 192 -16.85 6.26 -9.83
C ASP A 192 -15.99 5.48 -10.82
N GLN A 193 -16.52 4.42 -11.42
CA GLN A 193 -15.85 3.72 -12.53
C GLN A 193 -15.54 4.67 -13.70
N GLN A 194 -16.54 5.47 -14.13
CA GLN A 194 -16.35 6.45 -15.21
C GLN A 194 -15.34 7.54 -14.82
N ARG A 195 -15.38 8.00 -13.57
CA ARG A 195 -14.44 9.00 -13.05
C ARG A 195 -13.01 8.44 -13.01
N LEU A 196 -12.84 7.21 -12.53
CA LEU A 196 -11.55 6.52 -12.49
C LEU A 196 -10.98 6.35 -13.89
N ALA A 197 -11.76 5.83 -14.83
CA ALA A 197 -11.32 5.67 -16.23
C ALA A 197 -10.89 7.01 -16.84
N THR A 198 -11.64 8.10 -16.57
CA THR A 198 -11.31 9.44 -17.05
C THR A 198 -9.98 9.94 -16.47
N LEU A 199 -9.78 9.80 -15.15
CA LEU A 199 -8.55 10.23 -14.49
C LEU A 199 -7.33 9.45 -14.99
N MET A 200 -7.46 8.13 -15.12
CA MET A 200 -6.36 7.28 -15.58
C MET A 200 -5.95 7.60 -17.01
N ARG A 201 -6.92 7.78 -17.92
CA ARG A 201 -6.64 8.12 -19.32
C ARG A 201 -6.06 9.54 -19.49
N ALA A 202 -6.43 10.48 -18.64
CA ALA A 202 -5.86 11.83 -18.67
C ALA A 202 -4.39 11.87 -18.24
N HIS A 203 -3.94 10.91 -17.42
CA HIS A 203 -2.54 10.80 -17.00
C HIS A 203 -1.62 10.18 -18.05
N ASP A 204 -2.16 9.57 -19.11
CA ASP A 204 -1.39 9.03 -20.23
C ASP A 204 -1.09 10.09 -21.33
N GLU A 205 -1.61 11.32 -21.18
CA GLU A 205 -1.19 12.44 -22.03
C GLU A 205 0.25 12.83 -21.68
N PRO A 206 1.18 12.93 -22.66
CA PRO A 206 2.56 13.24 -22.38
C PRO A 206 2.66 14.61 -21.71
N GLU A 207 3.31 14.66 -20.54
CA GLU A 207 3.74 15.93 -19.93
C GLU A 207 4.54 16.71 -20.99
N VAL A 208 4.02 17.86 -21.40
CA VAL A 208 4.76 18.79 -22.25
C VAL A 208 5.96 19.25 -21.43
N GLU A 209 7.15 18.75 -21.75
CA GLU A 209 8.41 19.23 -21.18
C GLU A 209 8.53 20.73 -21.45
N THR A 210 8.23 21.56 -20.46
CA THR A 210 8.65 22.97 -20.49
C THR A 210 10.14 22.99 -20.17
N GLU A 211 10.98 23.02 -21.21
CA GLU A 211 12.41 23.34 -21.08
C GLU A 211 12.58 24.64 -20.29
N GLY A 212 13.33 24.56 -19.19
CA GLY A 212 13.58 25.70 -18.32
C GLY A 212 14.48 25.31 -17.15
N THR A 213 15.72 24.94 -17.44
CA THR A 213 16.75 24.81 -16.41
C THR A 213 16.96 26.18 -15.74
N PRO A 214 16.87 26.32 -14.40
CA PRO A 214 17.33 27.54 -13.76
C PRO A 214 18.86 27.55 -13.77
N GLU A 215 19.39 28.52 -14.50
CA GLU A 215 20.80 28.89 -14.55
C GLU A 215 21.25 29.31 -13.13
N VAL A 216 22.20 28.58 -12.54
CA VAL A 216 22.79 28.97 -11.25
C VAL A 216 23.74 30.13 -11.54
N ALA A 217 23.32 31.35 -11.17
CA ALA A 217 24.12 32.55 -11.30
C ALA A 217 25.35 32.50 -10.39
N GLU A 218 26.53 32.33 -10.98
CA GLU A 218 27.79 32.73 -10.35
C GLU A 218 27.93 34.26 -10.42
N GLN A 219 27.87 34.91 -9.26
CA GLN A 219 28.41 36.25 -8.99
C GLN A 219 28.99 36.14 -7.56
N GLY A 220 30.25 36.44 -7.24
CA GLY A 220 31.21 37.32 -7.87
C GLY A 220 31.78 38.27 -6.81
N GLU A 221 33.01 37.98 -6.36
CA GLU A 221 34.06 38.93 -5.95
C GLU A 221 34.04 39.64 -4.58
N ARG A 222 35.15 39.42 -3.83
CA ARG A 222 36.18 40.39 -3.37
C ARG A 222 37.33 39.54 -2.79
N GLY A 223 38.60 39.70 -3.13
CA GLY A 223 39.34 40.86 -3.59
C GLY A 223 40.50 41.11 -2.62
N ASP A 224 41.60 40.41 -2.86
CA ASP A 224 43.02 40.79 -2.70
C ASP A 224 43.73 41.02 -1.34
N LEU A 225 44.95 40.45 -1.33
CA LEU A 225 46.20 40.84 -0.65
C LEU A 225 46.34 40.62 0.86
N LEU A 226 47.29 39.75 1.24
CA LEU A 226 48.59 40.19 1.78
C LEU A 226 49.58 39.00 1.85
N GLU A 227 50.81 39.29 1.43
CA GLU A 227 51.97 38.39 1.33
C GLU A 227 52.57 38.00 2.69
N GLY A 228 53.21 36.82 2.73
CA GLY A 228 54.48 36.62 3.44
C GLY A 228 54.45 35.97 4.83
N GLY A 229 55.16 34.85 4.99
CA GLY A 229 55.58 34.37 6.31
C GLY A 229 55.89 32.88 6.40
N GLU A 230 57.17 32.53 6.53
CA GLU A 230 57.79 31.21 6.55
C GLU A 230 57.45 30.30 7.76
N GLY A 231 57.16 29.02 7.49
CA GLY A 231 57.56 27.78 8.22
C GLY A 231 57.19 27.55 9.71
N PRO A 232 57.54 26.38 10.30
CA PRO A 232 57.78 25.05 9.72
C PRO A 232 56.93 23.93 10.37
N ALA A 233 57.07 22.72 9.81
CA ALA A 233 56.57 21.44 10.30
C ALA A 233 57.01 21.08 11.73
N LEU A 234 56.20 20.28 12.44
CA LEU A 234 56.45 19.34 13.56
C LEU A 234 55.05 18.91 14.05
N GLY A 235 54.67 17.65 14.33
CA GLY A 235 55.27 16.32 14.30
C GLY A 235 54.15 15.31 14.59
#